data_AF-A0A9P6GX82-F1
#
_entry.id   AF-A0A9P6GX82-F1
#
_cell.length_a   1.000
_cell.length_b   1.000
_cell.length_c   1.000
_cell.angle_alpha   90.00
_cell.angle_beta   90.00
_cell.angle_gamma   90.00
#
_symmetry.space_group_name_H-M   'P 1'
#
loop_
_entity.id
_entity.type
_entity.pdbx_description
1 polymer ?
#
loop_
_entity_poly.entity_id
_entity_poly.type
_entity_poly.pdbx_seq_one_letter_code
_entity_poly.pdbx_strand_id
1 'polypeptide(L)'
;MEFNKIIYETLKKTAVFTITADYIDDDKIEIMVRDLLEVIKINKDADREEEMAEYFLDAFDALNVEIAEKEAEDLARIIKWEYDEFLVGKFDTYRSIVGVKTPEHRIINDSEE
;
A
#
# COMPACT_ATOMS: atom_id res chain seq x y z
N MET A 1 10.49 -3.19 10.78
CA MET A 1 9.20 -2.67 10.27
C MET A 1 8.38 -3.90 9.94
N GLU A 2 7.19 -4.03 10.53
CA GLU A 2 6.33 -5.19 10.29
C GLU A 2 5.56 -5.00 8.97
N PHE A 3 5.35 -6.08 8.20
CA PHE A 3 4.76 -6.03 6.85
C PHE A 3 3.32 -5.49 6.84
N ASN A 4 2.53 -5.79 7.88
CA ASN A 4 1.20 -5.18 8.11
C ASN A 4 1.23 -3.65 8.06
N LYS A 5 2.22 -3.00 8.68
CA LYS A 5 2.36 -1.54 8.70
C LYS A 5 2.68 -0.98 7.32
N ILE A 6 3.41 -1.72 6.49
CA ILE A 6 3.71 -1.33 5.11
C ILE A 6 2.42 -1.32 4.29
N ILE A 7 1.66 -2.41 4.31
CA ILE A 7 0.38 -2.48 3.58
C ILE A 7 -0.56 -1.36 4.07
N TYR A 8 -0.70 -1.17 5.39
CA TYR A 8 -1.54 -0.13 5.96
C TYR A 8 -1.21 1.28 5.41
N GLU A 9 0.07 1.65 5.45
CA GLU A 9 0.54 2.94 4.94
C GLU A 9 0.38 3.06 3.42
N THR A 10 0.61 1.97 2.68
CA THR A 10 0.46 1.93 1.23
C THR A 10 -1.00 2.11 0.82
N LEU A 11 -1.94 1.39 1.45
CA LEU A 11 -3.37 1.55 1.21
C LEU A 11 -3.80 3.00 1.46
N LYS A 12 -3.47 3.60 2.61
CA LYS A 12 -3.81 4.99 2.94
C LYS A 12 -3.30 6.03 1.94
N LYS A 13 -2.20 5.75 1.23
CA LYS A 13 -1.59 6.67 0.26
C LYS A 13 -2.10 6.46 -1.17
N THR A 14 -2.83 5.39 -1.43
CA THR A 14 -3.39 5.16 -2.77
C THR A 14 -4.50 6.15 -3.07
N ALA A 15 -4.66 6.49 -4.36
CA ALA A 15 -5.67 7.44 -4.80
C ALA A 15 -7.09 6.96 -4.44
N VAL A 16 -7.36 5.66 -4.57
CA VAL A 16 -8.65 5.03 -4.26
C VAL A 16 -9.03 5.24 -2.79
N PHE A 17 -8.12 4.98 -1.85
CA PHE A 17 -8.37 5.20 -0.42
C PHE A 17 -8.44 6.68 -0.04
N THR A 18 -7.72 7.54 -0.75
CA THR A 18 -7.79 9.00 -0.51
C THR A 18 -9.17 9.55 -0.89
N ILE A 19 -9.75 9.06 -2.00
CA ILE A 19 -11.08 9.46 -2.47
C ILE A 19 -12.19 8.87 -1.58
N THR A 20 -11.94 7.70 -0.99
CA THR A 20 -12.91 6.94 -0.18
C THR A 20 -12.71 7.11 1.33
N ALA A 21 -11.83 8.04 1.74
CA ALA A 21 -11.46 8.28 3.15
C ALA A 21 -12.65 8.65 4.05
N ASP A 22 -13.73 9.20 3.48
CA ASP A 22 -14.97 9.51 4.22
C ASP A 22 -15.78 8.24 4.57
N TYR A 23 -15.52 7.12 3.88
CA TYR A 23 -16.22 5.84 4.05
C TYR A 23 -15.34 4.79 4.73
N ILE A 24 -14.02 4.90 4.54
CA ILE A 24 -13.02 3.97 5.04
C ILE A 24 -12.22 4.63 6.17
N ASP A 25 -12.58 4.31 7.41
CA ASP A 25 -11.84 4.68 8.61
C ASP A 25 -10.67 3.72 8.85
N ASP A 26 -9.76 4.13 9.74
CA ASP A 26 -8.55 3.37 10.08
C ASP A 26 -8.87 1.92 10.51
N ASP A 27 -9.98 1.68 11.23
CA ASP A 27 -10.42 0.34 11.65
C ASP A 27 -10.73 -0.58 10.44
N LYS A 28 -11.38 -0.06 9.39
CA LYS A 28 -11.64 -0.81 8.16
C LYS A 28 -10.34 -1.10 7.42
N ILE A 29 -9.41 -0.15 7.38
CA ILE A 29 -8.10 -0.38 6.77
C ILE A 29 -7.34 -1.49 7.51
N GLU A 30 -7.39 -1.52 8.85
CA GLU A 30 -6.77 -2.59 9.64
C GLU A 30 -7.38 -3.96 9.34
N ILE A 31 -8.70 -4.05 9.20
CA ILE A 31 -9.39 -5.27 8.77
C ILE A 31 -8.90 -5.67 7.38
N MET A 32 -8.82 -4.71 6.44
CA MET A 32 -8.37 -5.01 5.09
C MET A 32 -6.93 -5.50 5.03
N VAL A 33 -6.03 -4.89 5.81
CA VAL A 33 -4.65 -5.35 5.94
C VAL A 33 -4.60 -6.79 6.46
N ARG A 34 -5.38 -7.12 7.48
CA ARG A 34 -5.42 -8.48 8.03
C ARG A 34 -5.88 -9.48 6.98
N ASP A 35 -6.98 -9.18 6.29
CA ASP A 35 -7.59 -10.10 5.33
C ASP A 35 -6.68 -10.27 4.09
N LEU A 36 -6.05 -9.20 3.59
CA LEU A 36 -5.02 -9.27 2.54
C LEU A 36 -3.84 -10.15 2.93
N LEU A 37 -3.39 -10.08 4.19
CA LEU A 37 -2.30 -10.93 4.67
C LEU A 37 -2.70 -12.42 4.71
N GLU A 38 -3.98 -12.73 4.88
CA GLU A 38 -4.48 -14.11 4.78
C GLU A 38 -4.47 -14.58 3.32
N VAL A 39 -4.96 -13.76 2.38
CA VAL A 39 -4.90 -14.02 0.93
C VAL A 39 -3.46 -14.30 0.48
N ILE A 40 -2.51 -13.46 0.89
CA ILE A 40 -1.09 -13.63 0.54
C ILE A 40 -0.52 -14.96 1.09
N LYS A 41 -0.92 -15.38 2.30
CA LYS A 41 -0.39 -16.61 2.93
C LYS A 41 -0.89 -17.89 2.29
N ILE A 42 -2.14 -17.90 1.81
CA ILE A 42 -2.82 -19.12 1.35
C ILE A 42 -2.46 -19.44 -0.11
N ASN A 43 -2.09 -18.43 -0.90
CA ASN A 43 -1.99 -18.56 -2.36
C ASN A 43 -0.56 -18.61 -2.91
N LYS A 44 -0.43 -19.09 -4.15
CA LYS A 44 0.81 -19.12 -4.92
C LYS A 44 1.08 -17.76 -5.58
N ASP A 45 2.33 -17.44 -5.89
CA ASP A 45 2.74 -16.12 -6.41
C ASP A 45 1.95 -15.60 -7.61
N ALA A 46 1.55 -16.48 -8.55
CA ALA A 46 0.78 -16.11 -9.73
C ALA A 46 -0.71 -15.85 -9.41
N ASP A 47 -1.28 -16.62 -8.48
CA ASP A 47 -2.70 -16.57 -8.13
C ASP A 47 -2.98 -15.45 -7.09
N ARG A 48 -1.93 -14.95 -6.41
CA ARG A 48 -2.05 -13.89 -5.40
C ARG A 48 -2.55 -12.56 -5.95
N GLU A 49 -2.11 -12.14 -7.14
CA GLU A 49 -2.51 -10.83 -7.69
C GLU A 49 -4.00 -10.82 -8.05
N GLU A 50 -4.48 -11.89 -8.68
CA GLU A 50 -5.89 -12.07 -9.03
C GLU A 50 -6.78 -12.14 -7.78
N GLU A 51 -6.44 -12.98 -6.80
CA GLU A 51 -7.25 -13.09 -5.58
C GLU A 51 -7.21 -11.82 -4.70
N MET A 52 -6.10 -11.07 -4.71
CA MET A 52 -6.06 -9.76 -4.06
C MET A 52 -6.93 -8.73 -4.78
N ALA A 53 -7.00 -8.77 -6.11
CA ALA A 53 -7.85 -7.88 -6.89
C ALA A 53 -9.33 -8.19 -6.65
N GLU A 54 -9.72 -9.47 -6.68
CA GLU A 54 -11.06 -9.92 -6.30
C GLU A 54 -11.42 -9.47 -4.88
N TYR A 55 -10.51 -9.66 -3.93
CA TYR A 55 -10.69 -9.19 -2.56
C TYR A 55 -10.98 -7.68 -2.49
N PHE A 56 -10.23 -6.85 -3.24
CA PHE A 56 -10.48 -5.41 -3.25
C PHE A 56 -11.86 -5.09 -3.81
N LEU A 57 -12.27 -5.72 -4.91
CA LEU A 57 -13.61 -5.50 -5.48
C LEU A 57 -14.71 -5.83 -4.46
N ASP A 58 -14.62 -6.98 -3.81
CA ASP A 58 -15.58 -7.42 -2.79
C ASP A 58 -15.59 -6.49 -1.56
N ALA A 59 -14.40 -6.08 -1.10
CA ALA A 59 -14.27 -5.22 0.07
C ALA A 59 -14.83 -3.81 -0.16
N PHE A 60 -14.61 -3.25 -1.36
CA PHE A 60 -15.16 -1.95 -1.72
C PHE A 60 -16.67 -2.03 -2.00
N ASP A 61 -17.17 -3.09 -2.65
CA ASP A 61 -18.60 -3.33 -2.85
C ASP A 61 -19.36 -3.48 -1.52
N ALA A 62 -18.78 -4.19 -0.55
CA ALA A 62 -19.33 -4.31 0.81
C ALA A 62 -19.47 -2.96 1.54
N LEU A 63 -18.70 -1.96 1.11
CA LEU A 63 -18.75 -0.58 1.62
C LEU A 63 -19.62 0.34 0.76
N ASN A 64 -20.33 -0.20 -0.23
CA ASN A 64 -21.09 0.52 -1.26
C ASN A 64 -20.22 1.51 -2.06
N VAL A 65 -18.97 1.14 -2.31
CA VAL A 65 -18.05 1.90 -3.15
C VAL A 65 -17.72 1.07 -4.38
N GLU A 66 -18.09 1.58 -5.55
CA GLU A 66 -17.73 0.96 -6.82
C GLU A 66 -16.33 1.45 -7.24
N ILE A 67 -15.39 0.51 -7.43
CA ILE A 67 -14.06 0.77 -7.98
C ILE A 67 -13.93 0.04 -9.32
N ALA A 68 -13.09 0.55 -10.22
CA ALA A 68 -12.85 -0.16 -11.48
C ALA A 68 -11.99 -1.41 -11.24
N GLU A 69 -12.26 -2.49 -11.98
CA GLU A 69 -11.46 -3.74 -11.95
C GLU A 69 -9.96 -3.45 -12.11
N LYS A 70 -9.60 -2.57 -13.04
CA LYS A 70 -8.22 -2.14 -13.24
C LYS A 70 -7.59 -1.47 -12.00
N GLU A 71 -8.38 -0.73 -11.21
CA GLU A 71 -7.87 -0.11 -9.98
C GLU A 71 -7.61 -1.18 -8.92
N ALA A 72 -8.45 -2.20 -8.82
CA ALA A 72 -8.25 -3.35 -7.94
C ALA A 72 -7.00 -4.15 -8.34
N GLU A 73 -6.79 -4.40 -9.65
CA GLU A 73 -5.57 -5.02 -10.19
C GLU A 73 -4.32 -4.20 -9.87
N ASP A 74 -4.36 -2.88 -10.08
CA ASP A 74 -3.23 -1.99 -9.81
C ASP A 74 -2.89 -1.96 -8.30
N LEU A 75 -3.90 -2.00 -7.41
CA LEU A 75 -3.70 -2.15 -5.97
C LEU A 75 -3.05 -3.48 -5.62
N ALA A 76 -3.57 -4.59 -6.15
CA ALA A 76 -3.04 -5.93 -5.93
C ALA A 76 -1.58 -6.03 -6.36
N ARG A 77 -1.23 -5.45 -7.52
CA ARG A 77 0.15 -5.41 -8.03
C ARG A 77 1.09 -4.64 -7.11
N ILE A 78 0.65 -3.49 -6.58
CA ILE A 78 1.43 -2.70 -5.62
C ILE A 78 1.70 -3.54 -4.36
N ILE A 79 0.66 -4.17 -3.79
CA ILE A 79 0.82 -4.98 -2.58
C ILE A 79 1.72 -6.20 -2.82
N LYS A 80 1.60 -6.86 -3.98
CA LYS A 80 2.49 -7.94 -4.38
C LYS A 80 3.95 -7.46 -4.43
N TRP A 81 4.21 -6.30 -5.04
CA TRP A 81 5.56 -5.75 -5.11
C TRP A 81 6.14 -5.46 -3.72
N GLU A 82 5.35 -4.85 -2.82
CA GLU A 82 5.75 -4.62 -1.43
C GLU A 82 6.10 -5.92 -0.70
N TYR A 83 5.32 -6.98 -0.95
CA TYR A 83 5.58 -8.30 -0.39
C TYR A 83 6.88 -8.90 -0.93
N ASP A 84 7.09 -8.83 -2.24
CA ASP A 84 8.31 -9.32 -2.89
C ASP A 84 9.55 -8.57 -2.37
N GLU A 85 9.47 -7.23 -2.19
CA GLU A 85 10.56 -6.44 -1.58
C GLU A 85 10.80 -6.80 -0.12
N PHE A 86 9.73 -7.07 0.64
CA PHE A 86 9.81 -7.51 2.03
C PHE A 86 10.54 -8.84 2.16
N LEU A 87 10.21 -9.82 1.31
CA LEU A 87 10.86 -11.14 1.33
C LEU A 87 12.35 -11.09 1.00
N VAL A 88 12.75 -10.19 0.09
CA VAL A 88 14.16 -10.04 -0.34
C VAL A 88 14.95 -9.15 0.63
N GLY A 89 14.30 -8.56 1.65
CA GLY A 89 14.94 -7.66 2.62
C GLY A 89 15.42 -6.33 2.01
N LYS A 90 14.85 -5.92 0.86
CA LYS A 90 15.27 -4.76 0.05
C LYS A 90 14.38 -3.52 0.24
N PHE A 91 13.96 -3.24 1.48
CA PHE A 91 13.17 -2.04 1.81
C PHE A 91 13.83 -0.68 1.46
N ASP A 92 15.08 -0.67 1.01
CA ASP A 92 15.75 0.53 0.52
C ASP A 92 15.15 1.06 -0.79
N THR A 93 14.53 0.22 -1.62
CA THR A 93 14.00 0.64 -2.93
C THR A 93 12.75 1.53 -2.77
N TYR A 94 11.83 1.17 -1.89
CA TYR A 94 10.68 2.02 -1.55
C TYR A 94 11.07 3.36 -0.89
N ARG A 95 12.13 3.40 -0.04
CA ARG A 95 12.68 4.67 0.47
C ARG A 95 13.18 5.58 -0.66
N SER A 96 13.70 5.02 -1.74
CA SER A 96 14.13 5.76 -2.93
C SER A 96 12.96 6.27 -3.78
N ILE A 97 11.80 5.60 -3.76
CA ILE A 97 10.66 5.93 -4.64
C ILE A 97 9.63 6.80 -3.91
N VAL A 98 9.42 6.57 -2.61
CA VAL A 98 8.41 7.24 -1.78
C VAL A 98 9.04 8.24 -0.79
N GLY A 99 10.37 8.36 -0.78
CA GLY A 99 11.15 9.37 -0.07
C GLY A 99 11.38 10.66 -0.88
N VAL A 100 10.42 11.58 -0.82
CA VAL A 100 10.63 13.00 -0.48
C VAL A 100 11.88 13.67 -1.11
N LYS A 101 11.70 14.37 -2.25
CA LYS A 101 12.50 15.56 -2.53
C LYS A 101 12.16 16.60 -1.46
N THR A 102 12.86 16.58 -0.33
CA THR A 102 12.96 17.78 0.48
C THR A 102 13.73 18.77 -0.41
N PRO A 103 13.21 19.97 -0.72
CA PRO A 103 13.97 20.96 -1.45
C PRO A 103 15.31 21.16 -0.74
N GLU A 104 16.42 21.09 -1.47
CA GLU A 104 17.75 21.38 -0.94
C GLU A 104 17.83 22.87 -0.58
N HIS A 105 17.31 23.26 0.58
CA HIS A 105 17.73 24.50 1.21
C HIS A 105 19.01 24.20 1.99
N ARG A 106 20.16 24.48 1.35
CA ARG A 106 21.37 24.82 2.09
C ARG A 106 21.07 26.10 2.87
N ILE A 107 20.90 25.97 4.19
CA ILE A 107 21.24 27.09 5.08
C ILE A 107 22.76 27.03 5.18
N ILE A 108 23.45 27.96 4.52
CA ILE A 108 24.86 28.20 4.76
C ILE A 108 24.94 28.83 6.16
N ASN A 109 25.18 28.00 7.17
CA ASN A 109 25.74 28.48 8.43
C ASN A 109 27.25 28.28 8.35
N ASP A 110 27.92 29.22 7.70
CA ASP A 110 29.30 29.53 8.05
C ASP A 110 29.22 30.57 9.17
N SER A 111 29.20 30.09 10.41
CA SER A 111 29.61 30.91 11.54
C SER A 111 31.14 30.99 11.51
N GLU A 112 31.61 32.18 11.12
CA GLU A 112 32.83 32.88 11.55
C GLU A 112 34.03 32.05 12.01
N GLU A 113 35.11 32.09 11.22
CA GLU A 113 36.45 32.54 11.65
C GLU A 113 37.21 33.19 10.48
#